data_AF-A0A7Z0NF71-F1
#
_entry.id   AF-A0A7Z0NF71-F1
#
_cell.length_a   1.000
_cell.length_b   1.000
_cell.length_c   1.000
_cell.angle_alpha   90.00
_cell.angle_beta   90.00
_cell.angle_gamma   90.00
#
_symmetry.space_group_name_H-M   'P 1'
#
loop_
_entity.id
_entity.type
_entity.pdbx_description
1 polymer ?
#
loop_
_entity_poly.entity_id
_entity_poly.type
_entity_poly.pdbx_seq_one_letter_code
_entity_poly.pdbx_strand_id
1 'polypeptide(L)'
;MPHFIVTFRIKDDKDYQARYDSFMETAKSLAKYSPWDQTTSFLALQSTDANATSSSLCSSLYVDSKFDSTKDVMVVVDLDKRTKSTKGKIEYEGLLDAGLGF
;
A
#
# COMPACT_ATOMS: atom_id res chain seq x y z
N MET A 1 -0.76 -14.78 -10.40
CA MET A 1 -0.58 -13.35 -10.12
C MET A 1 -1.10 -13.09 -8.73
N PRO A 2 -0.28 -12.51 -7.85
CA PRO A 2 -0.62 -12.34 -6.45
C PRO A 2 -1.65 -11.21 -6.23
N HIS A 3 -2.44 -11.35 -5.16
CA HIS A 3 -3.49 -10.41 -4.76
C HIS A 3 -3.08 -9.66 -3.50
N PHE A 4 -3.31 -8.36 -3.52
CA PHE A 4 -2.92 -7.48 -2.43
C PHE A 4 -4.08 -6.62 -1.95
N ILE A 5 -4.08 -6.38 -0.64
CA ILE A 5 -4.75 -5.23 -0.04
C ILE A 5 -3.69 -4.20 0.31
N VAL A 6 -3.90 -2.96 -0.08
CA VAL A 6 -3.10 -1.82 0.35
C VAL A 6 -3.98 -0.90 1.18
N THR A 7 -3.63 -0.69 2.44
CA THR A 7 -4.24 0.34 3.27
C THR A 7 -3.23 1.43 3.54
N PHE A 8 -3.65 2.68 3.55
CA PHE A 8 -2.70 3.79 3.63
C PHE A 8 -3.32 5.03 4.26
N ARG A 9 -2.47 5.87 4.86
CA ARG A 9 -2.84 7.18 5.35
C ARG A 9 -1.82 8.18 4.84
N ILE A 10 -2.25 9.06 3.93
CA ILE A 10 -1.47 10.24 3.55
C ILE A 10 -1.79 11.35 4.56
N LYS A 11 -0.77 11.97 5.13
CA LYS A 11 -0.93 13.08 6.08
C LYS A 11 -1.61 14.25 5.39
N ASP A 12 -2.69 14.76 5.98
CA ASP A 12 -3.31 16.00 5.53
C ASP A 12 -2.38 17.19 5.84
N ASP A 13 -1.76 17.71 4.79
CA ASP A 13 -0.92 18.91 4.78
C ASP A 13 -0.98 19.57 3.39
N LYS A 14 -0.26 20.67 3.21
CA LYS A 14 -0.26 21.46 1.97
C LYS A 14 0.06 20.66 0.68
N ASP A 15 0.76 19.53 0.81
CA ASP A 15 1.20 18.70 -0.31
C ASP A 15 0.38 17.39 -0.40
N TYR A 16 -0.69 17.24 0.41
CA TYR A 16 -1.54 16.05 0.50
C TYR A 16 -2.00 15.55 -0.88
N GLN A 17 -2.65 16.43 -1.65
CA GLN A 17 -3.26 16.05 -2.93
C GLN A 17 -2.20 15.53 -3.90
N ALA A 18 -1.05 16.20 -3.97
CA ALA A 18 0.05 15.80 -4.85
C ALA A 18 0.64 14.43 -4.46
N ARG A 19 0.70 14.10 -3.16
CA ARG A 19 1.14 12.77 -2.69
C ARG A 19 0.08 11.71 -2.96
N TYR A 20 -1.19 12.02 -2.70
CA TYR A 20 -2.30 11.11 -2.94
C TYR A 20 -2.40 10.73 -4.43
N ASP A 21 -2.42 11.72 -5.33
CA ASP A 21 -2.54 11.48 -6.76
C ASP A 21 -1.37 10.63 -7.28
N SER A 22 -0.14 10.98 -6.89
CA SER A 22 1.05 10.22 -7.25
C SER A 22 1.00 8.78 -6.72
N PHE A 23 0.56 8.58 -5.48
CA PHE A 23 0.43 7.24 -4.88
C PHE A 23 -0.61 6.40 -5.64
N MET A 24 -1.74 6.99 -6.00
CA MET A 24 -2.80 6.32 -6.75
C MET A 24 -2.41 6.00 -8.19
N GLU A 25 -1.66 6.88 -8.86
CA GLU A 25 -1.09 6.63 -10.18
C GLU A 25 -0.11 5.45 -10.15
N THR A 26 0.80 5.42 -9.17
CA THR A 26 1.73 4.30 -8.98
C THR A 26 0.97 3.00 -8.65
N ALA A 27 -0.04 3.03 -7.79
CA ALA A 27 -0.82 1.84 -7.48
C ALA A 27 -1.57 1.29 -8.71
N LYS A 28 -2.09 2.17 -9.57
CA LYS A 28 -2.74 1.79 -10.83
C LYS A 28 -1.77 1.17 -11.83
N SER A 29 -0.51 1.63 -11.89
CA SER A 29 0.50 1.06 -12.81
C SER A 29 0.97 -0.35 -12.39
N LEU A 30 0.91 -0.65 -11.09
CA LEU A 30 1.26 -1.97 -10.53
C LEU A 30 0.11 -2.98 -10.63
N ALA A 31 -1.12 -2.51 -10.88
CA ALA A 31 -2.31 -3.33 -10.87
C ALA A 31 -2.71 -3.78 -12.28
N LYS A 32 -3.07 -5.06 -12.43
CA LYS A 32 -3.51 -5.65 -13.70
C LYS A 32 -4.80 -5.02 -14.22
N TYR A 33 -5.68 -4.65 -13.28
CA TYR A 33 -6.90 -3.90 -13.51
C TYR A 33 -6.86 -2.68 -12.59
N SER A 34 -7.70 -1.67 -12.84
CA SER A 34 -7.84 -0.56 -11.89
C SER A 34 -8.12 -1.14 -10.50
N PRO A 35 -7.36 -0.74 -9.46
CA PRO A 35 -7.65 -1.14 -8.09
C PRO A 35 -9.09 -0.80 -7.72
N TRP A 36 -9.72 -1.63 -6.90
CA TRP A 36 -10.99 -1.26 -6.27
C TRP A 36 -10.69 -0.32 -5.10
N ASP A 37 -11.18 0.92 -5.19
CA ASP A 37 -10.83 2.06 -4.33
C ASP A 37 -12.06 2.83 -3.80
N GLN A 38 -13.22 2.18 -3.72
CA GLN A 38 -14.48 2.85 -3.33
C GLN A 38 -14.48 3.36 -1.89
N THR A 39 -13.67 2.75 -1.02
CA THR A 39 -13.50 3.19 0.36
C THR A 39 -12.25 4.04 0.51
N THR A 40 -12.28 5.00 1.43
CA THR A 40 -11.11 5.82 1.74
C THR A 40 -9.94 4.95 2.16
N SER A 41 -8.74 5.28 1.66
CA SER A 41 -7.49 4.72 2.20
C SER A 41 -7.34 3.21 2.04
N PHE A 42 -7.97 2.62 1.02
CA PHE A 42 -7.98 1.18 0.78
C PHE A 42 -7.95 0.88 -0.72
N LEU A 43 -7.09 -0.06 -1.12
CA LEU A 43 -7.01 -0.60 -2.47
C LEU A 43 -7.02 -2.12 -2.42
N ALA A 44 -7.85 -2.75 -3.25
CA ALA A 44 -7.72 -4.16 -3.58
C ALA A 44 -7.28 -4.31 -5.03
N LEU A 45 -6.18 -5.04 -5.27
CA LEU A 45 -5.62 -5.20 -6.61
C LEU A 45 -4.96 -6.57 -6.82
N GLN A 46 -4.98 -7.02 -8.07
CA GLN A 46 -4.14 -8.11 -8.57
C GLN A 46 -2.92 -7.49 -9.26
N SER A 47 -1.72 -7.94 -8.92
CA SER A 47 -0.48 -7.41 -9.51
C SER A 47 -0.32 -7.79 -10.99
N THR A 48 0.30 -6.90 -11.78
CA THR A 48 0.76 -7.19 -13.15
C THR A 48 1.97 -8.13 -13.19
N ASP A 49 2.77 -8.17 -12.13
CA ASP A 49 3.91 -9.09 -11.97
C ASP A 49 3.48 -10.34 -11.18
N ALA A 50 3.74 -11.51 -11.76
CA ALA A 50 3.44 -12.81 -11.16
C ALA A 50 4.34 -13.15 -9.95
N ASN A 51 5.50 -12.51 -9.83
CA ASN A 51 6.46 -12.72 -8.76
C ASN A 51 6.42 -11.62 -7.68
N ALA A 52 5.51 -10.66 -7.80
CA ALA A 52 5.36 -9.60 -6.82
C ALA A 52 5.17 -10.18 -5.41
N THR A 53 5.70 -9.45 -4.43
CA THR A 53 5.57 -9.72 -3.01
C THR A 53 5.05 -8.48 -2.32
N SER A 54 4.54 -8.60 -1.09
CA SER A 54 4.16 -7.42 -0.30
C SER A 54 5.32 -6.42 -0.18
N SER A 55 6.56 -6.91 -0.07
CA SER A 55 7.76 -6.08 0.07
C SER A 55 8.12 -5.34 -1.22
N SER A 56 8.07 -6.02 -2.37
CA SER A 56 8.35 -5.38 -3.66
C SER A 56 7.28 -4.35 -4.01
N LEU A 57 5.99 -4.67 -3.79
CA LEU A 57 4.89 -3.74 -4.03
C LEU A 57 4.97 -2.52 -3.10
N CYS A 58 5.26 -2.73 -1.81
CA CYS A 58 5.47 -1.65 -0.85
C CYS A 58 6.66 -0.76 -1.21
N SER A 59 7.73 -1.35 -1.76
CA SER A 59 8.91 -0.61 -2.21
C SER A 59 8.60 0.23 -3.44
N SER A 60 7.91 -0.30 -4.45
CA SER A 60 7.49 0.47 -5.62
C SER A 60 6.56 1.61 -5.26
N LEU A 61 5.54 1.36 -4.42
CA LEU A 61 4.66 2.43 -3.92
C LEU A 61 5.43 3.53 -3.18
N TYR A 62 6.52 3.18 -2.49
CA TYR A 62 7.36 4.16 -1.78
C TYR A 62 8.28 4.95 -2.71
N VAL A 63 9.01 4.26 -3.59
CA VAL A 63 10.07 4.85 -4.41
C VAL A 63 9.51 5.57 -5.62
N ASP A 64 8.46 5.02 -6.23
CA ASP A 64 7.92 5.48 -7.50
C ASP A 64 6.74 6.45 -7.32
N SER A 65 6.42 6.83 -6.09
CA SER A 65 5.43 7.86 -5.78
C SER A 65 6.03 8.96 -4.90
N LYS A 66 5.27 10.04 -4.69
CA LYS A 66 5.64 11.12 -3.76
C LYS A 66 5.40 10.78 -2.28
N PHE A 67 5.21 9.50 -1.93
CA PHE A 67 4.98 9.06 -0.56
C PHE A 67 6.09 9.54 0.39
N ASP A 68 5.72 10.20 1.48
CA ASP A 68 6.67 10.69 2.48
C ASP A 68 6.62 9.80 3.73
N SER A 69 7.56 8.88 3.88
CA SER A 69 7.59 7.96 5.02
C SER A 69 7.78 8.62 6.39
N THR A 70 8.10 9.91 6.45
CA THR A 70 8.14 10.65 7.72
C THR A 70 6.76 11.09 8.20
N LYS A 71 5.75 11.07 7.31
CA LYS A 71 4.39 11.56 7.57
C LYS A 71 3.30 10.54 7.23
N ASP A 72 3.47 9.88 6.10
CA ASP A 72 2.54 8.95 5.50
C ASP A 72 2.80 7.52 6.01
N VAL A 73 1.76 6.70 5.98
CA VAL A 73 1.80 5.31 6.43
C VAL A 73 1.12 4.42 5.40
N MET A 74 1.67 3.25 5.13
CA MET A 74 0.99 2.21 4.36
C MET A 74 1.26 0.81 4.93
N VAL A 75 0.29 -0.08 4.70
CA VAL A 75 0.36 -1.51 4.94
C VAL A 75 -0.06 -2.22 3.66
N VAL A 76 0.84 -3.04 3.13
CA VAL A 76 0.59 -3.92 1.99
C VAL A 76 0.46 -5.35 2.52
N VAL A 77 -0.68 -5.97 2.28
CA VAL A 77 -0.99 -7.34 2.71
C VAL A 77 -1.08 -8.24 1.48
N ASP A 78 -0.24 -9.28 1.44
CA ASP A 78 -0.28 -10.36 0.46
C ASP A 78 -1.33 -11.40 0.91
N LEU A 79 -2.42 -11.49 0.16
CA LEU A 79 -3.54 -12.37 0.51
C LEU A 79 -3.22 -13.85 0.25
N ASP A 80 -2.34 -14.13 -0.72
CA ASP A 80 -2.03 -15.49 -1.14
C ASP A 80 -0.97 -16.12 -0.22
N LYS A 81 0.03 -15.34 0.18
CA LYS A 81 1.15 -15.81 1.04
C LYS A 81 0.94 -15.55 2.52
N ARG A 82 -0.08 -14.76 2.89
CA ARG A 82 -0.30 -14.33 4.28
C ARG A 82 0.97 -13.66 4.83
N THR A 83 1.47 -12.68 4.10
CA THR A 83 2.59 -11.84 4.53
C THR A 83 2.20 -10.38 4.43
N LYS A 84 2.93 -9.51 5.14
CA LYS A 84 2.71 -8.07 5.09
C LYS A 84 4.01 -7.29 4.98
N SER A 85 3.90 -6.07 4.49
CA SER A 85 5.01 -5.11 4.49
C SER A 85 4.46 -3.72 4.77
N THR A 86 5.22 -2.92 5.49
CA THR A 86 4.79 -1.60 5.94
C THR A 86 5.81 -0.54 5.55
N LYS A 87 5.33 0.70 5.43
CA LYS A 87 6.20 1.88 5.29
C LYS A 87 5.61 3.04 6.08
N GLY A 88 6.50 3.83 6.67
CA GLY A 88 6.15 4.93 7.57
C GLY A 88 6.20 4.53 9.03
N LYS A 89 5.76 5.44 9.92
CA LYS A 89 5.70 5.19 11.36
C LYS A 89 4.46 4.35 11.69
N ILE A 90 4.64 3.04 11.84
CA ILE A 90 3.60 2.12 12.34
C ILE A 90 3.50 2.24 13.86
N GLU A 91 2.35 2.67 14.34
CA GLU A 91 2.04 2.68 15.76
C GLU A 91 1.31 1.38 16.11
N TYR A 92 1.64 0.82 17.28
CA TYR A 92 1.01 -0.41 17.80
C TYR A 92 1.12 -1.64 16.87
N GLU A 93 2.31 -1.90 16.33
CA GLU A 93 2.57 -3.02 15.41
C GLU A 93 2.07 -4.39 15.92
N GLY A 94 2.17 -4.66 17.22
CA GLY A 94 1.65 -5.91 17.80
C GLY A 94 0.12 -6.09 17.66
N LEU A 95 -0.67 -5.01 17.59
CA LEU A 95 -2.10 -5.09 17.30
C LEU A 95 -2.35 -5.41 15.83
N LEU A 96 -1.51 -4.90 14.93
CA LEU A 96 -1.57 -5.22 13.50
C LEU A 96 -1.26 -6.72 13.30
N ASP A 97 -0.21 -7.24 13.93
CA ASP A 97 0.15 -8.65 13.88
C ASP A 97 -0.98 -9.55 14.42
N ALA A 98 -1.50 -9.21 15.60
CA ALA A 98 -2.60 -9.95 16.21
C ALA A 98 -3.88 -9.90 15.36
N GLY A 99 -4.18 -8.75 14.74
CA GLY A 99 -5.37 -8.56 13.91
C GLY A 99 -5.32 -9.28 12.57
N LEU A 100 -4.13 -9.37 11.95
CA LEU A 100 -3.95 -10.12 10.70
C LEU A 100 -3.81 -11.63 10.94
N GLY A 101 -3.30 -12.03 12.11
CA GLY A 101 -3.09 -13.43 12.46
C GLY A 101 -1.94 -14.08 11.68
N PHE A 102 -0.98 -13.28 11.21
CA PHE A 102 0.29 -13.66 10.57
C PHE A 102 1.28 -12.48 10.52
#